data_AF-A0A246GLM8-F1
#
_entry.id   AF-A0A246GLM8-F1
#
_cell.length_a   1.000
_cell.length_b   1.000
_cell.length_c   1.000
_cell.angle_alpha   90.00
_cell.angle_beta   90.00
_cell.angle_gamma   90.00
#
_symmetry.space_group_name_H-M   'P 1'
#
loop_
_entity.id
_entity.type
_entity.pdbx_description
1 polymer ?
#
loop_
_entity_poly.entity_id
_entity_poly.type
_entity_poly.pdbx_seq_one_letter_code
_entity_poly.pdbx_strand_id
1 'polypeptide(L)'
;MKQADLPFIIDQQFENWEFELDFLPQRKLGYFSFRYIGNEMRYFYNIPIMYSELIFNADFLTAVKLEAKNLNLCLSEFLKQSDHIEIVIFKNYQLYKNEEIFYYFNFNESTIIYGKTFFMMNFLSFYEK
;
A
#
# COMPACT_ATOMS: atom_id res chain seq x y z
N MET A 1 12.76 -8.11 -8.38
CA MET A 1 13.34 -6.77 -8.69
C MET A 1 13.72 -6.07 -7.39
N LYS A 2 14.49 -4.96 -7.37
CA LYS A 2 14.51 -4.14 -6.14
C LYS A 2 13.09 -3.64 -5.94
N GLN A 3 12.45 -3.99 -4.83
CA GLN A 3 11.22 -3.31 -4.42
C GLN A 3 11.51 -1.81 -4.48
N ALA A 4 10.58 -1.02 -5.00
CA ALA A 4 10.64 0.43 -4.86
C ALA A 4 10.94 0.79 -3.39
N ASP A 5 11.47 1.99 -3.11
CA ASP A 5 11.61 2.50 -1.74
C ASP A 5 10.21 2.70 -1.12
N LEU A 6 9.57 1.58 -0.79
CA LEU A 6 8.28 1.49 -0.16
C LEU A 6 8.50 1.63 1.34
N PRO A 7 7.63 2.36 2.04
CA PRO A 7 7.74 2.54 3.48
C PRO A 7 7.62 1.21 4.24
N PHE A 8 6.98 0.21 3.62
CA PHE A 8 6.71 -1.11 4.16
C PHE A 8 6.90 -2.17 3.06
N ILE A 9 7.74 -3.16 3.33
CA ILE A 9 8.10 -4.22 2.38
C ILE A 9 7.03 -5.32 2.42
N ILE A 10 6.39 -5.56 1.27
CA ILE A 10 5.42 -6.65 1.12
C ILE A 10 6.14 -8.01 1.19
N ASP A 11 5.45 -9.00 1.75
CA ASP A 11 5.90 -10.39 1.96
C ASP A 11 7.01 -10.58 2.99
N GLN A 12 7.23 -9.57 3.84
CA GLN A 12 8.07 -9.73 5.01
C GLN A 12 7.28 -10.31 6.18
N GLN A 13 7.92 -11.21 6.93
CA GLN A 13 7.33 -11.79 8.14
C GLN A 13 7.27 -10.74 9.27
N PHE A 14 6.15 -10.76 9.98
CA PHE A 14 5.82 -9.92 11.13
C PHE A 14 6.89 -10.00 12.23
N GLU A 15 7.45 -11.18 12.49
CA GLU A 15 8.47 -11.38 13.53
C GLU A 15 9.75 -10.57 13.28
N ASN A 16 10.01 -10.15 12.04
CA ASN A 16 11.17 -9.34 11.71
C ASN A 16 10.94 -7.84 11.98
N TRP A 17 9.75 -7.44 12.43
CA TRP A 17 9.31 -6.05 12.50
C TRP A 17 9.19 -5.62 13.96
N GLU A 18 10.03 -4.68 14.40
CA GLU A 18 9.91 -4.01 15.70
C GLU A 18 8.86 -2.88 15.64
N PHE A 19 7.67 -3.19 15.12
CA PHE A 19 6.66 -2.17 14.88
C PHE A 19 5.73 -1.99 16.06
N GLU A 20 5.48 -0.73 16.39
CA GLU A 20 4.39 -0.36 17.28
C GLU A 20 3.09 -0.34 16.47
N LEU A 21 2.17 -1.25 16.81
CA LEU A 21 0.94 -1.50 16.08
C LEU A 21 -0.29 -1.44 16.99
N ASP A 22 -1.36 -0.86 16.47
CA ASP A 22 -2.68 -0.87 17.10
C ASP A 22 -3.67 -1.68 16.25
N PHE A 23 -4.48 -2.52 16.89
CA PHE A 23 -5.37 -3.43 16.18
C PHE A 23 -6.54 -2.68 15.54
N LEU A 24 -6.85 -3.03 14.28
CA LEU A 24 -8.02 -2.49 13.56
C LEU A 24 -9.07 -3.58 13.33
N PRO A 25 -10.35 -3.20 13.20
CA PRO A 25 -11.40 -4.14 12.81
C PRO A 25 -11.04 -4.89 11.52
N GLN A 26 -11.29 -6.20 11.52
CA GLN A 26 -11.02 -7.04 10.36
C GLN A 26 -11.86 -6.61 9.15
N ARG A 27 -11.20 -6.23 8.06
CA ARG A 27 -11.87 -5.87 6.79
C ARG A 27 -12.22 -7.09 5.92
N LYS A 28 -11.45 -8.17 6.04
CA LYS A 28 -11.60 -9.40 5.24
C LYS A 28 -11.26 -10.62 6.08
N LEU A 29 -12.11 -11.64 6.05
CA LEU A 29 -11.89 -12.89 6.78
C LEU A 29 -10.53 -13.51 6.40
N GLY A 30 -9.76 -13.90 7.41
CA GLY A 30 -8.41 -14.45 7.23
C GLY A 30 -7.30 -13.41 7.08
N TYR A 31 -7.63 -12.11 7.15
CA TYR A 31 -6.66 -11.02 7.13
C TYR A 31 -6.79 -10.17 8.40
N PHE A 32 -5.66 -9.74 8.94
CA PHE A 32 -5.61 -8.89 10.13
C PHE A 32 -5.10 -7.50 9.74
N SER A 33 -5.84 -6.48 10.13
CA SER A 33 -5.48 -5.09 9.88
C SER A 33 -4.91 -4.48 11.16
N PHE A 34 -3.81 -3.76 11.01
CA PHE A 34 -3.19 -3.02 12.09
C PHE A 34 -2.85 -1.61 11.63
N ARG A 35 -3.04 -0.64 12.51
CA ARG A 35 -2.52 0.72 12.31
C ARG A 35 -1.09 0.76 12.78
N TYR A 36 -0.20 1.31 11.95
CA TYR A 36 1.14 1.68 12.42
C TYR A 36 1.06 2.94 13.29
N ILE A 37 1.56 2.84 14.52
CA ILE A 37 1.58 3.92 15.52
C ILE A 37 3.00 4.28 15.97
N GLY A 38 4.04 3.68 15.37
CA GLY A 38 5.42 3.99 15.69
C GLY A 38 5.79 5.44 15.37
N ASN A 39 6.78 5.95 16.09
CA ASN A 39 7.19 7.35 16.02
C ASN A 39 8.05 7.69 14.78
N GLU A 40 8.51 6.68 14.03
CA GLU A 40 9.31 6.91 12.82
C GLU A 40 8.44 7.48 11.69
N MET A 41 8.83 8.65 11.17
CA MET A 41 8.19 9.22 10.00
C MET A 41 8.53 8.38 8.77
N ARG A 42 7.50 7.84 8.13
CA ARG A 42 7.61 7.05 6.90
C ARG A 42 7.26 7.92 5.70
N TYR A 43 7.90 7.63 4.57
CA TYR A 43 7.73 8.38 3.33
C TYR A 43 7.36 7.45 2.19
N PHE A 44 6.56 7.96 1.27
CA PHE A 44 6.35 7.35 -0.04
C PHE A 44 6.80 8.36 -1.09
N TYR A 45 7.92 8.09 -1.79
CA TYR A 45 8.49 8.99 -2.80
C TYR A 45 8.53 10.45 -2.33
N ASN A 46 9.21 10.69 -1.21
CA ASN A 46 9.38 11.99 -0.53
C ASN A 46 8.12 12.63 0.07
N ILE A 47 6.96 11.97 0.00
CA ILE A 47 5.75 12.46 0.66
C ILE A 47 5.61 11.85 2.05
N PRO A 48 5.45 12.66 3.11
CA PRO A 48 5.25 12.16 4.46
C PRO A 48 3.88 11.46 4.57
N ILE A 49 3.89 10.28 5.16
CA ILE A 49 2.70 9.48 5.38
C ILE A 49 2.03 9.91 6.68
N MET A 50 0.73 10.18 6.63
CA MET A 50 -0.06 10.58 7.79
C MET A 50 -0.71 9.39 8.49
N TYR A 51 -1.03 8.35 7.73
CA TYR A 51 -1.67 7.15 8.23
C TYR A 51 -1.17 5.95 7.45
N SER A 52 -0.90 4.85 8.16
CA SER A 52 -0.60 3.56 7.54
C SER A 52 -1.42 2.47 8.21
N GLU A 53 -2.11 1.68 7.38
CA GLU A 53 -2.71 0.42 7.77
C GLU A 53 -1.94 -0.71 7.10
N LEU A 54 -1.51 -1.68 7.90
CA LEU A 54 -0.78 -2.87 7.51
C LEU A 54 -1.73 -4.05 7.56
N ILE A 55 -1.83 -4.77 6.45
CA ILE A 55 -2.78 -5.88 6.26
C ILE A 55 -1.99 -7.17 6.14
N PHE A 56 -2.10 -8.02 7.15
CA PHE A 56 -1.39 -9.28 7.25
C PHE A 56 -2.29 -10.46 6.86
N ASN A 57 -1.71 -11.46 6.23
CA ASN A 57 -2.28 -12.80 6.09
C ASN A 57 -1.36 -13.75 6.85
N ALA A 58 -1.89 -14.37 7.91
CA ALA A 58 -1.07 -15.00 8.94
C ALA A 58 0.05 -14.02 9.37
N ASP A 59 1.30 -14.42 9.23
CA ASP A 59 2.46 -13.63 9.66
C ASP A 59 3.06 -12.77 8.56
N PHE A 60 2.48 -12.73 7.35
CA PHE A 60 3.08 -12.02 6.20
C PHE A 60 2.34 -10.73 5.87
N LEU A 61 3.09 -9.63 5.76
CA LEU A 61 2.53 -8.37 5.28
C LEU A 61 2.09 -8.52 3.82
N THR A 62 0.79 -8.52 3.59
CA THR A 62 0.22 -8.83 2.27
C THR A 62 -0.15 -7.57 1.51
N ALA A 63 -0.63 -6.54 2.21
CA ALA A 63 -0.93 -5.24 1.64
C ALA A 63 -0.78 -4.12 2.66
N VAL A 64 -0.68 -2.90 2.16
CA VAL A 64 -0.49 -1.69 2.92
C VAL A 64 -1.40 -0.63 2.33
N LYS A 65 -2.15 0.05 3.19
CA LYS A 65 -2.88 1.28 2.86
C LYS A 65 -2.14 2.46 3.49
N LEU A 66 -1.86 3.47 2.69
CA LEU A 66 -1.26 4.73 3.11
C LEU A 66 -2.20 5.88 2.82
N GLU A 67 -2.21 6.87 3.70
CA GLU A 67 -2.83 8.17 3.43
C GLU A 67 -1.76 9.25 3.56
N ALA A 68 -1.67 10.12 2.57
CA ALA A 68 -0.66 11.16 2.52
C ALA A 68 -1.18 12.39 1.78
N LYS A 69 -0.80 13.60 2.20
CA LYS A 69 -1.22 14.82 1.51
C LYS A 69 -0.51 14.92 0.17
N ASN A 70 -1.17 15.50 -0.82
CA ASN A 70 -0.57 15.82 -2.12
C ASN A 70 -0.02 14.60 -2.87
N LEU A 71 -0.66 13.44 -2.70
CA LEU A 71 -0.31 12.16 -3.33
C LEU A 71 -0.08 12.25 -4.85
N ASN A 72 -0.84 13.13 -5.50
CA ASN A 72 -0.74 13.45 -6.92
C ASN A 72 0.64 13.98 -7.33
N LEU A 73 1.43 14.56 -6.41
CA LEU A 73 2.77 15.05 -6.69
C LEU A 73 3.80 13.92 -6.83
N CYS A 74 3.69 12.84 -6.04
CA CYS A 74 4.66 11.73 -6.10
C CYS A 74 4.43 10.77 -7.26
N LEU A 75 3.26 10.80 -7.90
CA LEU A 75 2.94 9.90 -9.02
C LEU A 75 3.98 9.99 -10.14
N SER A 76 4.41 11.21 -10.48
CA SER A 76 5.40 11.40 -11.55
C SER A 76 6.76 10.81 -11.21
N GLU A 77 7.16 10.81 -9.94
CA GLU A 77 8.40 10.20 -9.46
C GLU A 77 8.27 8.67 -9.42
N PHE A 78 7.13 8.17 -8.93
CA PHE A 78 6.79 6.75 -8.96
C PHE A 78 6.89 6.17 -10.38
N LEU A 79 6.30 6.85 -11.37
CA LEU A 79 6.31 6.41 -12.76
C LEU A 79 7.70 6.39 -13.38
N LYS A 80 8.55 7.38 -13.06
CA LYS A 80 9.93 7.45 -13.57
C LYS A 80 10.81 6.29 -13.09
N GLN A 81 10.48 5.68 -11.96
CA GLN A 81 11.23 4.55 -11.41
C GLN A 81 10.61 3.19 -11.76
N SER A 82 9.52 3.18 -12.53
CA SER A 82 8.63 2.04 -12.72
C SER A 82 8.59 1.59 -14.17
N ASP A 83 9.72 1.17 -14.71
CA ASP A 83 9.92 0.89 -16.15
C ASP A 83 9.09 -0.29 -16.72
N HIS A 84 8.38 -1.06 -15.88
CA HIS A 84 7.67 -2.30 -16.27
C HIS A 84 6.28 -2.44 -15.65
N ILE A 85 5.56 -1.34 -15.49
CA ILE A 85 4.25 -1.34 -14.84
C ILE A 85 3.12 -1.25 -15.87
N GLU A 86 2.16 -2.17 -15.77
CA GLU A 86 0.87 -2.08 -16.47
C GLU A 86 -0.02 -1.01 -15.80
N ILE A 87 -0.63 -0.13 -16.61
CA ILE A 87 -1.38 1.03 -16.13
C ILE A 87 -2.83 0.97 -16.58
N VAL A 88 -3.77 1.18 -15.65
CA VAL A 88 -5.18 1.45 -15.96
C VAL A 88 -5.59 2.76 -15.31
N ILE A 89 -6.10 3.69 -16.11
CA ILE A 89 -6.44 5.05 -15.65
C ILE A 89 -7.95 5.23 -15.64
N PHE A 90 -8.47 5.65 -14.49
CA PHE A 90 -9.85 6.09 -14.32
C PHE A 90 -9.88 7.55 -13.85
N LYS A 91 -11.09 8.13 -13.82
CA LYS A 91 -11.26 9.55 -13.44
C LYS A 91 -10.77 9.86 -12.03
N ASN A 92 -10.99 8.95 -11.08
CA ASN A 92 -10.75 9.20 -9.65
C ASN A 92 -9.61 8.33 -9.08
N TYR A 93 -9.17 7.33 -9.83
CA TYR A 93 -8.13 6.40 -9.39
C TYR A 93 -7.29 5.88 -10.54
N GLN A 94 -6.09 5.42 -10.20
CA GLN A 94 -5.16 4.80 -11.13
C GLN A 94 -4.65 3.48 -10.55
N LEU A 95 -4.55 2.48 -11.42
CA LEU A 95 -4.06 1.16 -11.11
C LEU A 95 -2.73 0.94 -11.80
N TYR A 96 -1.81 0.34 -11.07
CA TYR A 96 -0.46 0.05 -11.49
C TYR A 96 -0.12 -1.35 -11.02
N LYS A 97 0.44 -2.21 -11.86
CA LYS A 97 0.98 -3.48 -11.36
C LYS A 97 2.24 -3.89 -12.10
N ASN A 98 3.12 -4.58 -11.38
CA ASN A 98 4.15 -5.44 -11.97
C ASN A 98 3.87 -6.90 -11.55
N GLU A 99 4.83 -7.79 -11.79
CA GLU A 99 4.70 -9.22 -11.46
C GLU A 99 4.45 -9.47 -9.95
N GLU A 100 5.01 -8.63 -9.08
CA GLU A 100 5.06 -8.84 -7.63
C GLU A 100 4.02 -7.99 -6.88
N ILE A 101 3.85 -6.73 -7.27
CA ILE A 101 3.11 -5.70 -6.54
C ILE A 101 2.09 -5.02 -7.44
N PHE A 102 0.89 -4.86 -6.88
CA PHE A 102 -0.19 -4.04 -7.40
C PHE A 102 -0.33 -2.79 -6.53
N TYR A 103 -0.49 -1.63 -7.16
CA TYR A 103 -0.75 -0.34 -6.55
C TYR A 103 -2.08 0.24 -7.04
N TYR A 104 -2.81 0.82 -6.11
CA TYR A 104 -4.07 1.52 -6.30
C TYR A 104 -3.89 2.93 -5.73
N PHE A 105 -4.01 3.94 -6.58
CA PHE A 105 -3.96 5.35 -6.19
C PHE A 105 -5.37 5.93 -6.28
N ASN A 106 -5.93 6.38 -5.16
CA ASN A 106 -7.19 7.12 -5.12
C ASN A 106 -6.90 8.59 -4.78
N PHE A 107 -7.12 9.46 -5.76
CA PHE A 107 -6.79 10.87 -5.64
C PHE A 107 -7.82 11.68 -4.85
N ASN A 108 -9.07 11.20 -4.79
CA ASN A 108 -10.11 11.85 -4.00
C ASN A 108 -9.86 11.70 -2.50
N GLU A 109 -9.40 10.52 -2.10
CA GLU A 109 -9.11 10.20 -0.71
C GLU A 109 -7.64 10.45 -0.32
N SER A 110 -6.78 10.79 -1.29
CA SER A 110 -5.34 10.88 -1.10
C SER A 110 -4.74 9.61 -0.49
N THR A 111 -5.18 8.47 -1.02
CA THR A 111 -4.85 7.12 -0.53
C THR A 111 -4.04 6.35 -1.56
N ILE A 112 -3.04 5.61 -1.09
CA ILE A 112 -2.35 4.56 -1.85
C ILE A 112 -2.62 3.23 -1.18
N ILE A 113 -2.98 2.21 -1.94
CA ILE A 113 -2.96 0.83 -1.46
C ILE A 113 -1.99 0.05 -2.34
N TYR A 114 -1.04 -0.65 -1.74
CA TYR A 114 -0.18 -1.56 -2.49
C TYR A 114 -0.05 -2.90 -1.78
N GLY A 115 0.18 -3.96 -2.55
CA GLY A 115 0.26 -5.31 -2.00
C GLY A 115 0.46 -6.36 -3.08
N LYS A 116 0.45 -7.63 -2.68
CA LYS A 116 0.59 -8.76 -3.61
C LYS A 116 -0.48 -8.71 -4.69
N THR A 117 -0.08 -8.84 -5.95
CA THR A 117 -0.98 -8.71 -7.11
C THR A 117 -2.24 -9.58 -7.00
N PHE A 118 -2.08 -10.87 -6.68
CA PHE A 118 -3.21 -11.81 -6.55
C PHE A 118 -4.18 -11.43 -5.42
N PHE A 119 -3.67 -10.92 -4.31
CA PHE A 119 -4.50 -10.45 -3.20
C PHE A 119 -5.27 -9.20 -3.60
N MET A 120 -4.57 -8.20 -4.16
CA MET A 120 -5.12 -6.88 -4.49
C MET A 120 -6.25 -6.96 -5.52
N MET A 121 -6.13 -7.82 -6.54
CA MET A 121 -7.20 -8.06 -7.51
C MET A 121 -8.52 -8.52 -6.87
N ASN A 122 -8.45 -9.23 -5.75
CA ASN A 122 -9.63 -9.70 -4.99
C ASN A 122 -9.99 -8.81 -3.80
N PHE A 123 -9.13 -7.85 -3.44
CA PHE A 123 -9.31 -6.98 -2.27
C PHE A 123 -9.97 -5.67 -2.67
N LEU A 124 -9.60 -5.11 -3.82
CA LEU A 124 -10.15 -3.84 -4.30
C LEU A 124 -11.61 -3.93 -4.76
N SER A 125 -12.11 -5.11 -5.12
CA SER A 125 -13.53 -5.33 -5.40
C SER A 125 -14.45 -5.03 -4.21
N PHE A 126 -13.91 -4.92 -2.99
CA PHE A 126 -14.64 -4.51 -1.79
C PHE A 126 -14.69 -2.98 -1.58
N TYR A 127 -13.80 -2.23 -2.23
CA TYR A 127 -13.77 -0.76 -2.17
C TYR A 127 -14.56 -0.08 -3.30
N GLU A 128 -15.00 -0.85 -4.31
CA GLU A 128 -15.82 -0.36 -5.43
C GLU A 128 -17.35 -0.43 -5.18
N LYS A 129 -17.80 -0.58 -3.92
CA LYS A 129 -19.23 -0.53 -3.53
C LYS A 129 -19.56 0.75 -2.77
#